data_AF-A0A6A3KNA4-F1
#
_entry.id   AF-A0A6A3KNA4-F1
#
_cell.length_a   1.000
_cell.length_b   1.000
_cell.length_c   1.000
_cell.angle_alpha   90.00
_cell.angle_beta   90.00
_cell.angle_gamma   90.00
#
_symmetry.space_group_name_H-M   'P 1'
#
loop_
_entity.id
_entity.type
_entity.pdbx_description
1 polymer ?
#
loop_
_entity_poly.entity_id
_entity_poly.type
_entity_poly.pdbx_seq_one_letter_code
_entity_poly.pdbx_strand_id
1 'polypeptide(L)'
;MYSQTYLALAPVADTTAHQRLLHAAAPAVYAGTPINDDALFSAIMERQLREIEAQREMVTRQEVFDAMIREHALMMEHAEAAYPKAVAPTVMPIQ
;
A
#
# COMPACT_ATOMS: atom_id res chain seq x y z
N MET A 1 0.52 6.95 11.48
CA MET A 1 0.11 5.65 12.07
C MET A 1 1.01 4.58 11.50
N TYR A 2 1.35 3.55 12.27
CA TYR A 2 2.35 2.55 11.87
C TYR A 2 1.72 1.32 11.21
N SER A 3 2.38 0.72 10.21
CA SER A 3 1.95 -0.57 9.66
C SER A 3 1.96 -1.65 10.75
N GLN A 4 0.84 -2.34 10.95
CA GLN A 4 0.69 -3.35 12.01
C GLN A 4 0.25 -4.71 11.48
N THR A 5 -0.28 -4.76 10.26
CA THR A 5 -0.94 -5.95 9.72
C THR A 5 0.03 -6.86 8.96
N TYR A 6 1.08 -6.30 8.37
CA TYR A 6 2.01 -7.01 7.50
C TYR A 6 3.46 -6.81 7.96
N LEU A 7 4.25 -7.90 8.01
CA LEU A 7 5.67 -7.86 8.40
C LEU A 7 6.49 -6.92 7.49
N ALA A 8 6.18 -6.92 6.19
CA ALA A 8 6.65 -5.94 5.23
C ALA A 8 5.72 -5.91 4.02
N LEU A 9 5.41 -4.71 3.53
CA LEU A 9 4.88 -4.49 2.18
C LEU A 9 6.07 -4.18 1.28
N ALA A 10 6.71 -5.24 0.78
CA ALA A 10 7.86 -5.10 -0.11
C ALA A 10 7.45 -4.43 -1.44
N PRO A 11 8.29 -3.54 -2.00
CA PRO A 11 8.20 -3.21 -3.41
C PRO A 11 8.53 -4.46 -4.23
N VAL A 12 8.07 -4.47 -5.48
CA VAL A 12 8.04 -5.64 -6.35
C VAL A 12 9.35 -6.45 -6.42
N ALA A 13 9.17 -7.76 -6.53
CA ALA A 13 10.20 -8.81 -6.52
C ALA A 13 11.10 -8.88 -7.78
N ASP A 14 10.75 -8.20 -8.89
CA ASP A 14 11.54 -8.19 -10.12
C ASP A 14 12.45 -6.97 -10.22
N THR A 15 13.76 -7.21 -10.15
CA THR A 15 14.83 -6.22 -10.37
C THR A 15 14.74 -5.49 -11.71
N THR A 16 14.21 -6.14 -12.76
CA THR A 16 14.10 -5.58 -14.11
C THR A 16 12.98 -4.54 -14.18
N ALA A 17 11.82 -4.87 -13.61
CA ALA A 17 10.72 -3.93 -13.47
C ALA A 17 11.07 -2.79 -12.50
N HIS A 18 11.81 -3.08 -11.43
CA HIS A 18 12.31 -2.07 -10.48
C HIS A 18 13.23 -1.05 -11.15
N GLN A 19 14.15 -1.49 -12.02
CA GLN A 19 15.00 -0.58 -12.80
C GLN A 19 14.20 0.27 -13.80
N ARG A 20 13.13 -0.26 -14.39
CA ARG A 20 12.29 0.49 -15.34
C ARG A 20 11.36 1.49 -14.64
N LEU A 21 10.92 1.15 -13.43
CA LEU A 21 10.06 1.96 -12.57
C LEU A 21 10.87 2.79 -11.56
N LEU A 22 12.15 3.07 -11.84
CA LEU A 22 13.14 3.69 -10.93
C LEU A 22 12.65 4.91 -10.14
N HIS A 23 11.69 5.67 -10.67
CA HIS A 23 11.11 6.86 -10.03
C HIS A 23 9.67 6.69 -9.56
N ALA A 24 9.09 5.52 -9.80
CA ALA A 24 7.70 5.19 -9.56
C ALA A 24 7.53 4.10 -8.51
N ALA A 25 8.57 3.32 -8.22
CA ALA A 25 8.55 2.32 -7.18
C ALA A 25 8.42 3.00 -5.81
N ALA A 26 7.27 2.85 -5.19
CA ALA A 26 7.03 3.26 -3.83
C ALA A 26 7.94 2.48 -2.87
N PRO A 27 8.39 3.12 -1.79
CA PRO A 27 9.30 2.51 -0.84
C PRO A 27 8.64 1.33 -0.12
N ALA A 28 9.49 0.42 0.38
CA ALA A 28 9.04 -0.63 1.28
C ALA A 28 8.40 0.00 2.52
N VAL A 29 7.19 -0.44 2.86
CA VAL A 29 6.55 -0.04 4.12
C VAL A 29 6.70 -1.20 5.10
N TYR A 30 7.60 -1.02 6.06
CA TYR A 30 7.83 -1.99 7.12
C TYR A 30 6.80 -1.83 8.23
N ALA A 31 6.50 -2.93 8.93
CA ALA A 31 5.76 -2.86 10.19
C ALA A 31 6.40 -1.82 11.11
N GLY A 32 5.61 -0.97 11.75
CA GLY A 32 6.18 0.11 12.57
C GLY A 32 6.67 1.32 11.76
N THR A 33 6.33 1.48 10.46
CA THR A 33 6.64 2.71 9.68
C THR A 33 5.42 3.61 9.53
N PRO A 34 5.52 4.94 9.75
CA PRO A 34 4.37 5.82 9.66
C PRO A 34 3.88 5.86 8.21
N ILE A 35 2.62 5.51 7.97
CA ILE A 35 1.98 5.77 6.70
C ILE A 35 1.61 7.24 6.69
N ASN A 36 2.35 8.01 5.89
CA ASN A 36 2.06 9.39 5.56
C ASN A 36 1.40 9.47 4.17
N ASP A 37 0.83 10.63 3.85
CA ASP A 37 0.16 10.87 2.57
C ASP A 37 1.09 10.59 1.38
N ASP A 38 2.39 10.88 1.52
CA ASP A 38 3.40 10.65 0.49
C ASP A 38 3.57 9.16 0.14
N ALA A 39 3.53 8.26 1.14
CA ALA A 39 3.64 6.82 0.92
C ALA A 39 2.42 6.27 0.17
N LEU A 40 1.21 6.75 0.53
CA LEU A 40 -0.02 6.38 -0.16
C LEU A 40 -0.01 6.92 -1.60
N PHE A 41 0.35 8.19 -1.79
CA PHE A 41 0.45 8.81 -3.11
C PHE A 41 1.45 8.08 -4.01
N SER A 42 2.63 7.74 -3.48
CA SER A 42 3.63 6.98 -4.22
C SER A 42 3.12 5.60 -4.64
N ALA A 43 2.39 4.90 -3.77
CA ALA A 43 1.82 3.59 -4.09
C ALA A 43 0.74 3.66 -5.18
N ILE A 44 -0.10 4.69 -5.15
CA ILE A 44 -1.11 4.95 -6.19
C ILE A 44 -0.42 5.20 -7.54
N MET A 45 0.59 6.07 -7.56
CA MET A 45 1.36 6.39 -8.77
C MET A 45 2.05 5.15 -9.34
N GLU A 46 2.61 4.30 -8.50
CA GLU A 46 3.23 3.04 -8.93
C GLU A 46 2.21 2.12 -9.62
N ARG A 47 1.04 1.89 -9.00
CA ARG A 47 0.00 1.04 -9.59
C ARG A 47 -0.42 1.56 -10.95
N GLN A 48 -0.72 2.86 -11.05
CA GLN A 48 -1.16 3.49 -12.31
C GLN A 48 -0.11 3.34 -13.42
N LEU A 49 1.16 3.57 -13.10
CA LEU A 49 2.24 3.41 -14.08
C LEU A 49 2.40 1.95 -14.51
N ARG A 50 2.26 0.99 -13.59
CA ARG A 50 2.28 -0.44 -13.94
C ARG A 50 1.11 -0.85 -14.81
N GLU A 51 -0.08 -0.30 -14.61
CA GLU A 51 -1.23 -0.56 -15.50
C GLU A 51 -0.96 -0.09 -16.94
N ILE A 52 -0.34 1.08 -17.10
CA ILE A 52 0.05 1.62 -18.41
C ILE A 52 1.14 0.74 -19.05
N GLU A 53 2.16 0.35 -18.29
CA GLU A 53 3.25 -0.49 -18.80
C GLU A 53 2.80 -1.92 -19.08
N ALA A 54 1.79 -2.45 -18.39
CA ALA A 54 1.20 -3.75 -18.66
C ALA A 54 0.50 -3.80 -20.04
N GLN A 55 -0.10 -2.68 -20.47
CA GLN A 55 -0.67 -2.56 -21.82
C GLN A 55 0.39 -2.62 -22.92
N ARG A 56 1.65 -2.31 -22.58
CA ARG A 56 2.81 -2.38 -23.46
C ARG A 56 3.57 -3.71 -23.34
N GLU A 57 3.04 -4.66 -22.57
CA GLU A 57 3.70 -5.94 -22.23
C GLU A 57 5.06 -5.78 -21.53
N MET A 58 5.30 -4.61 -20.92
CA MET A 58 6.56 -4.26 -20.26
C MET A 58 6.63 -4.73 -18.80
N VAL A 59 5.46 -4.94 -18.18
CA VAL A 59 5.28 -5.58 -16.87
C VAL A 59 4.17 -6.63 -16.96
N THR A 60 4.24 -7.64 -16.10
CA THR A 60 3.26 -8.72 -16.05
C THR A 60 1.99 -8.28 -15.34
N ARG A 61 0.87 -8.98 -15.63
CA ARG A 61 -0.38 -8.78 -14.87
C ARG A 61 -0.20 -9.08 -13.38
N GLN A 62 0.67 -10.03 -13.02
CA GLN A 62 0.94 -10.35 -11.62
C GLN A 62 1.53 -9.14 -10.88
N GLU A 63 2.47 -8.43 -11.49
CA GLU A 63 3.07 -7.24 -10.89
C GLU A 63 2.08 -6.09 -10.72
N VAL A 64 1.08 -5.98 -11.60
CA VAL A 64 -0.02 -5.03 -11.43
C VAL A 64 -0.85 -5.43 -10.21
N PHE A 65 -1.20 -6.71 -10.06
CA PHE A 65 -1.95 -7.19 -8.89
C PHE A 65 -1.18 -6.99 -7.58
N ASP A 66 0.12 -7.25 -7.56
CA ASP A 66 0.94 -7.03 -6.37
C ASP A 66 0.95 -5.54 -5.97
N ALA A 67 1.02 -4.63 -6.94
CA ALA A 67 0.92 -3.19 -6.70
C ALA A 67 -0.47 -2.77 -6.21
N MET A 68 -1.55 -3.34 -6.76
CA MET A 68 -2.93 -3.10 -6.30
C MET A 68 -3.15 -3.53 -4.85
N ILE A 69 -2.67 -4.73 -4.49
CA ILE A 69 -2.78 -5.26 -3.13
C ILE A 69 -2.04 -4.35 -2.15
N ARG A 70 -0.85 -3.88 -2.53
CA ARG A 70 -0.05 -2.97 -1.70
C ARG A 70 -0.69 -1.59 -1.54
N GLU A 71 -1.20 -1.00 -2.62
CA GLU A 71 -1.97 0.25 -2.55
C GLU A 71 -3.16 0.09 -1.60
N HIS A 72 -3.92 -1.01 -1.74
CA HIS A 72 -5.08 -1.27 -0.90
C HIS A 72 -4.70 -1.40 0.58
N ALA A 73 -3.62 -2.11 0.90
CA ALA A 73 -3.14 -2.23 2.27
C ALA A 73 -2.77 -0.87 2.88
N LEU A 74 -2.04 -0.03 2.13
CA LEU A 74 -1.68 1.32 2.58
C LEU A 74 -2.90 2.22 2.74
N MET A 75 -3.87 2.11 1.83
CA MET A 75 -5.12 2.87 1.91
C MET A 75 -5.94 2.48 3.14
N MET A 76 -6.01 1.18 3.46
CA MET A 76 -6.71 0.69 4.67
C MET A 76 -6.04 1.19 5.94
N GLU A 77 -4.72 1.06 6.06
CA GLU A 77 -3.99 1.52 7.24
C GLU A 77 -4.04 3.07 7.36
N HIS A 78 -4.05 3.82 6.26
CA HIS A 78 -4.26 5.27 6.26
C HIS A 78 -5.69 5.65 6.68
N ALA A 79 -6.70 4.94 6.17
CA ALA A 79 -8.10 5.17 6.53
C ALA A 79 -8.36 4.92 8.01
N GLU A 80 -7.77 3.88 8.61
CA GLU A 80 -7.87 3.64 10.05
C GLU A 80 -7.20 4.75 10.88
N ALA A 81 -6.16 5.39 10.35
CA ALA A 81 -5.50 6.53 10.99
C ALA A 81 -6.36 7.80 10.92
N ALA A 82 -6.87 8.11 9.74
CA ALA A 82 -7.61 9.33 9.44
C ALA A 82 -9.05 9.29 10.00
N TYR A 83 -9.63 8.09 10.06
CA TYR A 83 -11.00 7.86 10.50
C TYR A 83 -11.03 6.73 11.55
N PRO A 84 -10.61 7.03 12.80
CA PRO A 84 -10.67 6.04 13.88
C PRO A 84 -12.09 5.50 14.01
N LYS A 85 -12.24 4.17 13.98
CA LYS A 85 -13.54 3.53 14.18
C LYS A 85 -14.16 4.09 15.46
N ALA A 86 -15.37 4.63 15.35
CA ALA A 86 -16.14 5.04 16.52
C ALA A 86 -16.35 3.79 17.38
N VAL A 87 -15.62 3.69 18.49
CA VAL A 87 -15.84 2.63 19.47
C VAL A 87 -17.21 2.92 20.08
N ALA A 88 -18.21 2.10 19.72
CA ALA A 88 -19.50 2.17 20.37
C ALA A 88 -19.27 2.06 21.89
N PRO A 89 -19.82 2.97 22.72
CA PRO A 89 -19.63 2.88 24.15
C PRO A 89 -20.14 1.52 24.60
N THR A 90 -19.25 0.71 25.17
CA THR A 90 -19.61 -0.58 25.75
C THR A 90 -20.60 -0.27 26.86
N VAL A 91 -21.88 -0.56 26.63
CA VAL A 91 -22.91 -0.46 27.66
C VAL A 91 -22.54 -1.48 28.73
N MET A 92 -21.94 -1.03 29.83
CA MET A 92 -21.72 -1.90 30.97
C MET A 92 -23.09 -2.37 31.47
N PRO A 93 -23.30 -3.70 31.66
CA PRO A 93 -24.53 -4.17 32.29
C PRO A 93 -24.55 -3.64 33.72
N ILE A 94 -25.63 -2.94 34.07
CA ILE A 94 -25.90 -2.48 35.43
C ILE A 94 -26.21 -3.74 36.24
N GLN A 95 -25.39 -4.03 37.25
CA GLN A 95 -25.65 -5.09 38.23
C GLN A 95 -26.74 -4.69 39.21
#